data_AF-A0A967LS73-F1
#
_entry.id   AF-A0A967LS73-F1
#
_cell.length_a   1.000
_cell.length_b   1.000
_cell.length_c   1.000
_cell.angle_alpha   90.00
_cell.angle_beta   90.00
_cell.angle_gamma   90.00
#
_symmetry.space_group_name_H-M   'P 1'
#
loop_
_entity.id
_entity.type
_entity.pdbx_description
1 polymer ?
#
loop_
_entity_poly.entity_id
_entity_poly.type
_entity_poly.pdbx_seq_one_letter_code
_entity_poly.pdbx_strand_id
1 'polypeptide(L)' 'MRHRKKGRHLGRTAEHRRMMLRNMATSLFKHGRIETTLAKAKELRRYA' A
#
# COMPACT_ATOMS: atom_id res chain seq x y z
N MET A 1 2.79 -17.54 15.58
CA MET A 1 2.67 -17.62 14.11
C MET A 1 1.40 -16.91 13.65
N ARG A 2 1.45 -16.10 12.59
CA ARG A 2 0.28 -15.33 12.10
C ARG A 2 -0.46 -16.15 11.04
N HIS A 3 -1.29 -17.12 11.45
CA HIS A 3 -1.98 -18.03 10.53
C HIS A 3 -3.12 -17.35 9.75
N ARG A 4 -3.19 -17.62 8.44
CA ARG A 4 -4.27 -17.22 7.52
C ARG A 4 -4.59 -15.70 7.49
N LYS A 5 -3.71 -14.83 8.00
CA LYS A 5 -3.92 -13.37 7.93
C LYS A 5 -3.44 -12.81 6.59
N LYS A 6 -4.34 -12.10 5.90
CA LYS A 6 -4.04 -11.38 4.67
C LYS A 6 -3.55 -9.95 4.98
N GLY A 7 -2.81 -9.36 4.04
CA GLY A 7 -2.31 -7.98 4.13
C GLY A 7 -1.01 -7.81 4.91
N ARG A 8 -0.15 -6.93 4.40
CA ARG A 8 1.16 -6.61 4.99
C ARG A 8 1.04 -5.44 5.98
N HIS A 9 1.73 -5.51 7.11
CA HIS A 9 1.74 -4.44 8.12
C HIS A 9 2.62 -3.24 7.72
N LEU A 10 3.57 -3.44 6.79
CA LEU A 10 4.47 -2.40 6.26
C LEU A 10 5.18 -1.56 7.34
N GLY A 11 5.36 -2.11 8.54
CA GLY A 11 5.93 -1.42 9.71
C GLY A 11 5.15 -0.19 10.18
N ARG A 12 3.85 -0.09 9.88
CA ARG A 12 3.02 1.09 10.16
C ARG A 12 1.74 0.74 10.93
N THR A 13 1.20 1.70 11.66
CA THR A 13 -0.15 1.63 12.26
C THR A 13 -1.21 1.53 11.15
N ALA A 14 -2.42 1.10 11.50
CA ALA A 14 -3.50 0.95 10.53
C ALA A 14 -3.87 2.27 9.85
N GLU A 15 -3.89 3.37 10.62
CA GLU A 15 -4.20 4.71 10.12
C GLU A 15 -3.13 5.21 9.14
N HIS A 16 -1.85 5.14 9.52
CA HIS A 16 -0.75 5.56 8.65
C HIS A 16 -0.72 4.70 7.37
N ARG A 17 -0.95 3.38 7.45
CA ARG A 17 -1.07 2.55 6.23
C ARG A 17 -2.17 3.02 5.30
N ARG A 18 -3.35 3.36 5.84
CA ARG A 18 -4.48 3.86 5.05
C ARG A 18 -4.12 5.17 4.34
N MET A 19 -3.56 6.13 5.07
CA MET A 19 -3.13 7.41 4.50
C MET A 19 -2.04 7.23 3.44
N MET A 20 -1.05 6.39 3.70
CA MET A 20 0.03 6.09 2.76
C MET A 20 -0.50 5.48 1.46
N LEU A 21 -1.39 4.47 1.54
CA LEU A 21 -1.99 3.84 0.36
C LEU A 21 -2.85 4.83 -0.45
N ARG A 22 -3.65 5.67 0.25
CA ARG A 22 -4.44 6.72 -0.39
C ARG A 22 -3.56 7.69 -1.17
N ASN A 23 -2.48 8.18 -0.58
CA ASN A 23 -1.56 9.11 -1.24
C ASN A 23 -0.87 8.47 -2.45
N MET A 24 -0.41 7.21 -2.33
CA MET A 24 0.19 6.48 -3.45
C MET A 24 -0.80 6.25 -4.59
N ALA A 25 -2.07 5.95 -4.30
CA ALA A 25 -3.11 5.81 -5.33
C ALA A 25 -3.34 7.14 -6.06
N THR A 26 -3.46 8.24 -5.33
CA THR A 26 -3.58 9.59 -5.93
C THR A 26 -2.38 9.91 -6.83
N SER A 27 -1.15 9.66 -6.38
CA SER A 27 0.05 9.86 -7.19
C SER A 27 0.07 8.96 -8.43
N LEU A 28 -0.35 7.71 -8.32
CA LEU A 28 -0.44 6.80 -9.45
C LEU A 28 -1.40 7.30 -10.52
N PHE A 29 -2.61 7.73 -10.12
CA PHE A 29 -3.58 8.29 -11.07
C PHE A 29 -3.11 9.61 -11.69
N LYS A 30 -2.41 10.46 -10.91
CA LYS A 30 -1.90 11.75 -11.38
C LYS A 30 -0.74 11.61 -12.37
N HIS A 31 0.17 10.66 -12.15
CA HIS A 31 1.43 10.56 -12.90
C HIS A 31 1.48 9.34 -13.84
N GLY A 32 0.48 8.47 -13.81
CA GLY A 32 0.39 7.24 -14.62
C GLY A 32 1.34 6.12 -14.18
N ARG A 33 2.45 6.45 -13.52
CA ARG A 33 3.42 5.50 -12.96
C ARG A 33 4.10 6.09 -11.73
N ILE A 34 4.39 5.26 -10.74
CA ILE A 34 5.19 5.61 -9.56
C ILE A 34 6.21 4.51 -9.25
N GLU A 35 7.32 4.88 -8.63
CA GLU A 35 8.33 3.95 -8.13
C GLU A 35 8.17 3.78 -6.61
N THR A 36 8.14 2.53 -6.15
CA THR A 36 7.98 2.20 -4.72
C THR A 36 8.53 0.80 -4.45
N THR A 37 8.54 0.38 -3.18
CA THR A 37 9.00 -0.97 -2.82
C THR A 37 8.02 -2.03 -3.28
N LEU A 38 8.52 -3.22 -3.64
CA LEU A 38 7.70 -4.35 -4.09
C LEU A 38 6.54 -4.67 -3.12
N ALA A 39 6.80 -4.61 -1.81
CA ALA A 39 5.78 -4.84 -0.79
C ALA A 39 4.66 -3.79 -0.83
N LYS A 40 4.99 -2.52 -1.01
CA LYS A 40 4.02 -1.42 -1.11
C LYS A 40 3.23 -1.50 -2.42
N ALA A 41 3.89 -1.78 -3.55
CA ALA A 41 3.23 -1.95 -4.84
C ALA A 41 2.20 -3.08 -4.83
N LYS A 42 2.53 -4.24 -4.24
CA LYS A 42 1.60 -5.38 -4.14
C LYS A 42 0.38 -5.08 -3.27
N GLU A 43 0.51 -4.26 -2.23
CA GLU A 43 -0.62 -3.83 -1.42
C GLU A 43 -1.43 -2.72 -2.10
N LEU A 44 -0.77 -1.80 -2.82
CA LEU A 44 -1.42 -0.75 -3.60
C LEU A 44 -2.34 -1.34 -4.69
N ARG A 45 -1.90 -2.38 -5.39
CA ARG A 45 -2.71 -3.10 -6.40
C ARG A 45 -3.98 -3.75 -5.84
N ARG A 46 -4.06 -3.99 -4.53
CA ARG A 46 -5.30 -4.49 -3.90
C ARG A 46 -6.22 -3.37 -3.47
N TYR A 47 -5.70 -2.15 -3.40
CA TYR A 47 -6.39 -0.96 -2.90
C TYR A 47 -7.03 -0.14 -4.02
N ALA A 48 -6.34 -0.03 -5.16
CA ALA A 48 -6.76 0.69 -6.37
C ALA A 48 -6.68 -0.22 -7.59
#